data_AF-A0A2H6IC42-F1
#
_entry.id   AF-A0A2H6IC42-F1
#
_cell.length_a   1.000
_cell.length_b   1.000
_cell.length_c   1.000
_cell.angle_alpha   90.00
_cell.angle_beta   90.00
_cell.angle_gamma   90.00
#
_symmetry.space_group_name_H-M   'P 1'
#
loop_
_entity.id
_entity.type
_entity.pdbx_description
1 polymer ?
#
loop_
_entity_poly.entity_id
_entity_poly.type
_entity_poly.pdbx_seq_one_letter_code
_entity_poly.pdbx_strand_id
1 'polypeptide(L)'
;MGHDLGHTPFGHAGEAVLRDIHPGGFDHHKQSLRVVDFLENNGRGLNLTHEVRNGIVTHSKGKGRIMPEDGTGLAETLEGQVVRVSDIIAYLNHDLDDAIRAGVIKRTDIPAEVIKTIGNKYSKRIDTMVKDVIYSTIATEYDHIYMGEEVSAAIYILRDFLFDSVYESDQIKMEFKKARKILRDLYEYFLDHIEEIEEGFRNIRTEKKMDRHRMVCDFIAGMTDRFALMTYERLFLPQEWQPRYT
;
A
#
# COMPACT_ATOMS: atom_id res chain seq x y z
N MET A 1 10.51 7.84 0.89
CA MET A 1 10.43 6.86 1.99
C MET A 1 9.18 6.99 2.86
N GLY A 2 8.46 8.12 2.88
CA GLY A 2 7.27 8.28 3.74
C GLY A 2 5.93 7.84 3.13
N HIS A 3 5.89 7.40 1.88
CA HIS A 3 4.63 7.19 1.16
C HIS A 3 3.86 5.95 1.66
N ASP A 4 4.57 4.92 2.07
CA ASP A 4 4.01 3.63 2.52
C ASP A 4 3.85 3.47 4.04
N LEU A 5 3.99 4.53 4.82
CA LEU A 5 3.93 4.45 6.30
C LEU A 5 2.58 3.98 6.84
N GLY A 6 1.51 4.13 6.08
CA GLY A 6 0.14 3.76 6.43
C GLY A 6 -0.31 2.39 5.92
N HIS A 7 0.60 1.57 5.38
CA HIS A 7 0.23 0.23 4.93
C HIS A 7 -0.16 -0.66 6.11
N THR A 8 -1.24 -1.40 5.90
CA THR A 8 -1.76 -2.38 6.86
C THR A 8 -0.98 -3.69 6.78
N PRO A 9 -1.08 -4.55 7.82
CA PRO A 9 -0.73 -5.96 7.68
C PRO A 9 -1.39 -6.59 6.47
N PHE A 10 -0.69 -7.53 5.81
CA PHE A 10 -1.15 -8.25 4.63
C PHE A 10 -1.37 -7.35 3.40
N GLY A 11 -0.76 -6.15 3.37
CA GLY A 11 -0.75 -5.25 2.22
C GLY A 11 -2.16 -4.88 1.73
N HIS A 12 -2.39 -5.01 0.41
CA HIS A 12 -3.70 -4.70 -0.20
C HIS A 12 -4.87 -5.48 0.39
N ALA A 13 -4.63 -6.70 0.88
CA ALA A 13 -5.67 -7.48 1.53
C ALA A 13 -6.13 -6.83 2.83
N GLY A 14 -5.18 -6.36 3.65
CA GLY A 14 -5.51 -5.63 4.86
C GLY A 14 -6.20 -4.31 4.58
N GLU A 15 -5.75 -3.59 3.57
CA GLU A 15 -6.36 -2.30 3.18
C GLU A 15 -7.82 -2.49 2.78
N ALA A 16 -8.12 -3.50 1.94
CA ALA A 16 -9.48 -3.80 1.52
C ALA A 16 -10.38 -4.21 2.71
N VAL A 17 -9.83 -4.95 3.67
CA VAL A 17 -10.57 -5.39 4.86
C VAL A 17 -10.87 -4.21 5.78
N LEU A 18 -9.87 -3.37 6.08
CA LEU A 18 -10.08 -2.16 6.88
C LEU A 18 -11.05 -1.19 6.20
N ARG A 19 -11.00 -1.07 4.86
CA ARG A 19 -11.96 -0.24 4.12
C ARG A 19 -13.41 -0.72 4.30
N ASP A 20 -13.62 -2.02 4.41
CA ASP A 20 -14.95 -2.61 4.60
C ASP A 20 -15.45 -2.52 6.06
N ILE A 21 -14.55 -2.66 7.05
CA ILE A 21 -14.96 -2.77 8.46
C ILE A 21 -14.85 -1.46 9.25
N HIS A 22 -13.98 -0.54 8.85
CA HIS A 22 -13.82 0.73 9.54
C HIS A 22 -14.90 1.73 9.09
N PRO A 23 -15.71 2.29 10.02
CA PRO A 23 -16.66 3.35 9.68
C PRO A 23 -15.95 4.54 9.03
N GLY A 24 -16.41 4.94 7.83
CA GLY A 24 -15.79 6.00 7.03
C GLY A 24 -14.71 5.51 6.05
N GLY A 25 -14.43 4.21 6.02
CA GLY A 25 -13.48 3.58 5.09
C GLY A 25 -12.02 3.82 5.45
N PHE A 26 -11.12 3.22 4.67
CA PHE A 26 -9.68 3.26 4.88
C PHE A 26 -8.95 3.36 3.55
N ASP A 27 -7.91 4.19 3.53
CA ASP A 27 -6.96 4.32 2.43
C ASP A 27 -5.55 4.51 3.00
N HIS A 28 -4.58 3.69 2.57
CA HIS A 28 -3.23 3.69 3.15
C HIS A 28 -2.54 5.06 3.04
N HIS A 29 -2.68 5.79 1.93
CA HIS A 29 -2.05 7.10 1.75
C HIS A 29 -2.58 8.16 2.72
N LYS A 30 -3.87 8.10 3.08
CA LYS A 30 -4.45 8.95 4.14
C LYS A 30 -3.95 8.53 5.51
N GLN A 31 -3.78 7.23 5.73
CA GLN A 31 -3.19 6.70 6.95
C GLN A 31 -1.72 7.11 7.07
N SER A 32 -0.93 7.11 5.99
CA SER A 32 0.46 7.58 5.97
C SER A 32 0.54 9.05 6.41
N LEU A 33 -0.35 9.90 5.89
CA LEU A 33 -0.45 11.30 6.31
C LEU A 33 -0.81 11.41 7.80
N ARG A 34 -1.75 10.60 8.26
CA ARG A 34 -2.15 10.54 9.67
C ARG A 34 -1.01 10.09 10.59
N VAL A 35 -0.20 9.12 10.17
CA VAL A 35 0.97 8.64 10.90
C VAL A 35 1.94 9.79 11.14
N VAL A 36 2.32 10.50 10.07
CA VAL A 36 3.30 11.59 10.18
C VAL A 36 2.74 12.85 10.84
N ASP A 37 1.43 13.08 10.79
CA ASP A 37 0.81 14.27 11.40
C ASP A 37 0.49 14.08 12.87
N PHE A 38 0.10 12.87 13.28
CA PHE A 38 -0.53 12.66 14.59
C PHE A 38 0.01 11.50 15.38
N LEU A 39 0.38 10.38 14.75
CA LEU A 39 0.69 9.14 15.51
C LEU A 39 2.15 9.09 15.95
N GLU A 40 3.05 9.46 15.05
CA GLU A 40 4.49 9.43 15.30
C GLU A 40 4.91 10.37 16.43
N ASN A 41 6.12 10.13 16.94
CA ASN A 41 6.76 10.97 17.96
C ASN A 41 5.89 11.13 19.22
N ASN A 42 5.30 10.02 19.69
CA ASN A 42 4.40 9.93 20.83
C ASN A 42 3.21 10.89 20.70
N GLY A 43 2.47 10.83 19.60
CA GLY A 43 1.26 11.64 19.43
C GLY A 43 1.49 13.09 18.99
N ARG A 44 2.74 13.47 18.67
CA ARG A 44 3.11 14.85 18.30
C ARG A 44 3.24 15.05 16.79
N GLY A 45 3.30 13.97 16.02
CA GLY A 45 3.68 14.01 14.63
C GLY A 45 5.14 14.38 14.42
N LEU A 46 5.54 14.40 13.14
CA LEU A 46 6.90 14.66 12.69
C LEU A 46 7.11 16.11 12.23
N ASN A 47 6.05 16.92 12.19
CA ASN A 47 6.10 18.32 11.73
C ASN A 47 6.77 18.45 10.34
N LEU A 48 6.37 17.58 9.41
CA LEU A 48 6.89 17.60 8.05
C LEU A 48 6.37 18.81 7.28
N THR A 49 7.15 19.25 6.28
CA THR A 49 6.75 20.37 5.42
C THR A 49 5.52 20.01 4.59
N HIS A 50 4.85 21.04 4.07
CA HIS A 50 3.67 20.86 3.24
C HIS A 50 3.94 19.98 2.02
N GLU A 51 5.07 20.20 1.35
CA GLU A 51 5.45 19.51 0.11
C GLU A 51 5.64 18.01 0.35
N VAL A 52 6.25 17.63 1.48
CA VAL A 52 6.42 16.22 1.85
C VAL A 52 5.07 15.57 2.14
N ARG A 53 4.20 16.25 2.89
CA ARG A 53 2.84 15.76 3.21
C ARG A 53 1.97 15.63 1.96
N ASN A 54 2.05 16.60 1.05
CA ASN A 54 1.37 16.60 -0.24
C ASN A 54 1.85 15.42 -1.10
N GLY A 55 3.16 15.19 -1.20
CA GLY A 55 3.71 14.02 -1.87
C GLY A 55 3.23 12.69 -1.27
N ILE A 56 3.18 12.57 0.07
CA ILE A 56 2.67 11.38 0.76
C ILE A 56 1.20 11.13 0.44
N VAL A 57 0.32 12.13 0.48
CA VAL A 57 -1.12 11.87 0.28
C VAL A 57 -1.48 11.66 -1.19
N THR A 58 -0.70 12.21 -2.12
CA THR A 58 -1.01 12.18 -3.55
C THR A 58 -0.33 11.06 -4.32
N HIS A 59 0.66 10.35 -3.76
CA HIS A 59 1.39 9.32 -4.51
C HIS A 59 0.49 8.19 -5.02
N SER A 60 -0.45 7.74 -4.19
CA SER A 60 -1.30 6.61 -4.50
C SER A 60 -2.49 7.03 -5.34
N LYS A 61 -2.69 6.34 -6.47
CA LYS A 61 -3.98 6.31 -7.16
C LYS A 61 -4.40 4.84 -7.19
N GLY A 62 -5.68 4.59 -6.95
CA GLY A 62 -6.27 3.26 -7.17
C GLY A 62 -6.22 2.87 -8.65
N LYS A 63 -7.29 2.30 -9.21
CA LYS A 63 -7.31 1.88 -10.63
C LYS A 63 -7.26 3.02 -11.68
N GLY A 64 -7.05 4.27 -11.27
CA GLY A 64 -7.01 5.44 -12.15
C GLY A 64 -5.78 5.48 -13.06
N ARG A 65 -5.71 6.56 -13.86
CA ARG A 65 -4.54 6.88 -14.69
C ARG A 65 -3.33 7.15 -13.80
N ILE A 66 -2.16 6.63 -14.21
CA ILE A 66 -0.85 6.84 -13.57
C ILE A 66 -0.55 8.34 -13.52
N MET A 67 -0.63 8.99 -14.67
CA MET A 67 -0.53 10.44 -14.83
C MET A 67 -1.77 10.94 -15.57
N PRO A 68 -2.65 11.75 -14.94
CA PRO A 68 -3.78 12.37 -15.61
C PRO A 68 -3.30 13.59 -16.42
N GLU A 69 -3.89 13.79 -17.60
CA GLU A 69 -3.53 14.89 -18.51
C GLU A 69 -3.88 16.28 -17.93
N ASP A 70 -4.87 16.35 -17.04
CA ASP A 70 -5.32 17.59 -16.39
C ASP A 70 -4.59 17.89 -15.07
N GLY A 71 -3.58 17.10 -14.72
CA GLY A 71 -2.81 17.23 -13.48
C GLY A 71 -3.60 16.91 -12.21
N THR A 72 -4.87 16.47 -12.30
CA THR A 72 -5.74 16.34 -11.13
C THR A 72 -5.26 15.27 -10.15
N GLY A 73 -5.06 15.66 -8.89
CA GLY A 73 -4.60 14.75 -7.84
C GLY A 73 -3.14 14.31 -7.99
N LEU A 74 -2.34 15.03 -8.78
CA LEU A 74 -0.88 14.96 -8.72
C LEU A 74 -0.35 15.72 -7.51
N ALA A 75 0.88 15.38 -7.12
CA ALA A 75 1.60 16.19 -6.16
C ALA A 75 1.88 17.57 -6.76
N GLU A 76 1.92 18.58 -5.90
CA GLU A 76 2.24 19.96 -6.28
C GLU A 76 3.69 20.10 -6.77
N THR A 77 4.59 19.24 -6.27
CA THR A 77 6.00 19.21 -6.66
C THR A 77 6.29 18.12 -7.68
N LEU A 78 7.23 18.37 -8.58
CA LEU A 78 7.70 17.35 -9.53
C LEU A 78 8.32 16.17 -8.79
N GLU A 79 9.02 16.39 -7.68
CA GLU A 79 9.57 15.34 -6.83
C GLU A 79 8.48 14.42 -6.28
N GLY A 80 7.34 14.99 -5.83
CA GLY A 80 6.20 14.20 -5.37
C GLY A 80 5.56 13.40 -6.50
N GLN A 81 5.52 13.95 -7.72
CA GLN A 81 5.05 13.24 -8.91
C GLN A 81 6.00 12.11 -9.31
N VAL A 82 7.32 12.30 -9.18
CA VAL A 82 8.34 11.25 -9.41
C VAL A 82 8.12 10.08 -8.45
N VAL A 83 7.79 10.34 -7.18
CA VAL A 83 7.50 9.27 -6.20
C VAL A 83 6.38 8.36 -6.70
N ARG A 84 5.29 8.93 -7.21
CA ARG A 84 4.18 8.17 -7.80
C ARG A 84 4.61 7.26 -8.94
N VAL A 85 5.36 7.78 -9.91
CA VAL A 85 5.80 6.95 -11.06
C VAL A 85 6.78 5.87 -10.61
N SER A 86 7.69 6.23 -9.71
CA SER A 86 8.70 5.32 -9.19
C SER A 86 8.05 4.14 -8.46
N ASP A 87 7.02 4.42 -7.66
CA ASP A 87 6.23 3.39 -6.97
C ASP A 87 5.59 2.42 -7.97
N ILE A 88 4.97 2.95 -9.03
CA ILE A 88 4.34 2.14 -10.08
C ILE A 88 5.34 1.26 -10.83
N ILE A 89 6.48 1.84 -11.21
CA ILE A 89 7.55 1.08 -11.87
C ILE A 89 8.08 0.00 -10.93
N ALA A 90 8.26 0.29 -9.64
CA ALA A 90 8.78 -0.67 -8.68
C ALA A 90 7.81 -1.84 -8.48
N TYR A 91 6.55 -1.58 -8.08
CA TYR A 91 5.63 -2.67 -7.72
C TYR A 91 5.34 -3.58 -8.92
N LEU A 92 5.10 -3.03 -10.12
CA LEU A 92 4.80 -3.85 -11.30
C LEU A 92 5.94 -4.79 -11.67
N ASN A 93 7.19 -4.34 -11.51
CA ASN A 93 8.33 -5.19 -11.79
C ASN A 93 8.55 -6.24 -10.72
N HIS A 94 8.37 -5.89 -9.44
CA HIS A 94 8.47 -6.83 -8.33
C HIS A 94 7.37 -7.89 -8.39
N ASP A 95 6.11 -7.49 -8.53
CA ASP A 95 4.96 -8.39 -8.59
C ASP A 95 5.05 -9.36 -9.78
N LEU A 96 5.47 -8.87 -10.95
CA LEU A 96 5.70 -9.73 -12.11
C LEU A 96 6.79 -10.77 -11.84
N ASP A 97 7.93 -10.36 -11.29
CA ASP A 97 9.04 -11.28 -11.02
C ASP A 97 8.69 -12.27 -9.90
N ASP A 98 7.98 -11.84 -8.86
CA ASP A 98 7.55 -12.69 -7.75
C ASP A 98 6.46 -13.68 -8.17
N ALA A 99 5.50 -13.27 -9.02
CA ALA A 99 4.52 -14.18 -9.58
C ALA A 99 5.15 -15.25 -10.49
N ILE A 100 6.20 -14.89 -11.25
CA ILE A 100 6.99 -15.86 -12.03
C ILE A 100 7.76 -16.81 -11.11
N ARG A 101 8.41 -16.31 -10.06
CA ARG A 101 9.18 -17.12 -9.10
C ARG A 101 8.28 -18.09 -8.32
N ALA A 102 7.09 -17.64 -7.94
CA ALA A 102 6.08 -18.45 -7.28
C ALA A 102 5.41 -19.47 -8.21
N GLY A 103 5.66 -19.38 -9.54
CA GLY A 103 5.07 -20.28 -10.53
C GLY A 103 3.60 -20.02 -10.81
N VAL A 104 3.05 -18.87 -10.38
CA VAL A 104 1.67 -18.46 -10.63
C VAL A 104 1.48 -18.14 -12.12
N ILE A 105 2.49 -17.54 -12.75
CA ILE A 105 2.51 -17.23 -14.18
C ILE A 105 3.85 -17.65 -14.79
N LYS A 106 3.87 -17.91 -16.09
CA LYS A 106 5.09 -18.14 -16.87
C LYS A 106 5.46 -16.89 -17.65
N ARG A 107 6.74 -16.77 -17.99
CA ARG A 107 7.24 -15.68 -18.87
C ARG A 107 6.53 -15.63 -20.22
N THR A 108 6.05 -16.76 -20.71
CA THR A 108 5.29 -16.89 -21.96
C THR A 108 3.87 -16.34 -21.87
N ASP A 109 3.36 -16.17 -20.65
CA ASP A 109 1.99 -15.71 -20.42
C ASP A 109 1.92 -14.17 -20.45
N ILE A 110 3.07 -13.49 -20.33
CA ILE A 110 3.17 -12.03 -20.41
C ILE A 110 2.72 -11.58 -21.81
N PRO A 111 1.81 -10.59 -21.93
CA PRO A 111 1.37 -10.08 -23.22
C PRO A 111 2.55 -9.66 -24.12
N ALA A 112 2.52 -10.08 -25.38
CA ALA A 112 3.61 -9.85 -26.32
C ALA A 112 3.90 -8.35 -26.54
N GLU A 113 2.87 -7.51 -26.48
CA GLU A 113 2.98 -6.06 -26.56
C GLU A 113 3.81 -5.47 -25.41
N VAL A 114 3.58 -5.92 -24.17
CA VAL A 114 4.37 -5.52 -23.00
C VAL A 114 5.84 -5.88 -23.21
N ILE A 115 6.12 -7.11 -23.65
CA ILE A 115 7.49 -7.56 -23.91
C ILE A 115 8.15 -6.72 -25.03
N LYS A 116 7.40 -6.39 -26.08
CA LYS A 116 7.89 -5.59 -27.21
C LYS A 116 8.25 -4.16 -26.77
N THR A 117 7.39 -3.53 -25.96
CA THR A 117 7.54 -2.13 -25.57
C THR A 117 8.52 -1.95 -24.43
N ILE A 118 8.31 -2.62 -23.29
CA ILE A 118 9.13 -2.40 -22.08
C ILE A 118 10.21 -3.48 -21.88
N GLY A 119 10.13 -4.63 -22.55
CA GLY A 119 11.17 -5.66 -22.53
C GLY A 119 10.86 -6.88 -21.66
N ASN A 120 11.62 -7.96 -21.87
CA ASN A 120 11.38 -9.26 -21.21
C ASN A 120 12.22 -9.50 -19.94
N LYS A 121 13.25 -8.69 -19.70
CA LYS A 121 14.15 -8.80 -18.53
C LYS A 121 13.82 -7.70 -17.53
N TYR A 122 13.91 -8.03 -16.24
CA TYR A 122 13.71 -7.10 -15.13
C TYR A 122 14.45 -5.77 -15.32
N SER A 123 15.76 -5.83 -15.55
CA SER A 123 16.59 -4.62 -15.74
C SER A 123 16.20 -3.82 -16.98
N LYS A 124 15.76 -4.48 -18.06
CA LYS A 124 15.37 -3.81 -19.31
C LYS A 124 14.04 -3.06 -19.14
N ARG A 125 13.09 -3.65 -18.42
CA ARG A 125 11.81 -3.01 -18.08
C ARG A 125 12.02 -1.72 -17.29
N ILE A 126 12.80 -1.80 -16.21
CA ILE A 126 13.15 -0.63 -15.40
C ILE A 126 13.85 0.44 -16.26
N ASP A 127 14.88 0.06 -17.02
CA ASP A 127 15.63 0.99 -17.89
C ASP A 127 14.72 1.71 -18.90
N THR A 128 13.86 0.96 -19.60
CA THR A 128 12.94 1.53 -20.58
C THR A 128 11.94 2.49 -19.93
N MET A 129 11.27 2.08 -18.85
CA MET A 129 10.27 2.92 -18.19
C MET A 129 10.86 4.19 -17.59
N VAL A 130 12.03 4.09 -16.93
CA VAL A 130 12.69 5.27 -16.34
C VAL A 130 13.15 6.23 -17.42
N LYS A 131 13.76 5.74 -18.51
CA LYS A 131 14.18 6.59 -19.63
C LYS A 131 13.00 7.29 -20.30
N ASP A 132 11.91 6.55 -20.52
CA ASP A 132 10.70 7.11 -21.12
C ASP A 132 10.14 8.27 -20.29
N VAL A 133 10.08 8.11 -18.96
CA VAL A 133 9.62 9.17 -18.06
C VAL A 133 10.53 10.39 -18.14
N ILE A 134 11.86 10.19 -18.11
CA ILE A 134 12.83 11.29 -18.21
C ILE A 134 12.69 12.03 -19.53
N TYR A 135 12.73 11.33 -20.66
CA TYR A 135 12.71 11.97 -21.98
C TYR A 135 11.37 12.61 -22.31
N SER A 136 10.25 11.97 -21.91
CA SER A 136 8.92 12.55 -22.09
C SER A 136 8.75 13.83 -21.28
N THR A 137 9.21 13.84 -20.03
CA THR A 137 9.17 15.03 -19.15
C THR A 137 10.04 16.17 -19.68
N ILE A 138 11.22 15.86 -20.24
CA ILE A 138 12.10 16.87 -20.87
C ILE A 138 11.42 17.48 -22.10
N ALA A 139 10.76 16.66 -22.92
CA ALA A 139 10.09 17.10 -24.15
C ALA A 139 8.91 18.06 -23.88
N THR A 140 8.34 18.02 -22.68
CA THR A 140 7.26 18.91 -22.23
C THR A 140 7.76 20.06 -21.35
N GLU A 141 9.06 20.37 -21.38
CA GLU A 141 9.69 21.46 -20.62
C GLU A 141 9.42 21.44 -19.11
N TYR A 142 9.32 20.24 -18.52
CA TYR A 142 9.10 20.05 -17.07
C TYR A 142 7.78 20.63 -16.52
N ASP A 143 6.76 20.81 -17.36
CA ASP A 143 5.42 21.20 -16.91
C ASP A 143 4.89 20.26 -15.80
N HIS A 144 4.89 18.96 -16.08
CA HIS A 144 4.59 17.87 -15.14
C HIS A 144 5.49 16.66 -15.42
N ILE A 145 5.44 15.63 -14.57
CA ILE A 145 6.08 14.35 -14.87
C ILE A 145 5.22 13.61 -15.89
N TYR A 146 5.80 13.33 -17.05
CA TYR A 146 5.13 12.65 -18.16
C TYR A 146 5.70 11.27 -18.42
N MET A 147 4.87 10.43 -19.02
CA MET A 147 5.23 9.11 -19.54
C MET A 147 4.63 9.00 -20.93
N GLY A 148 5.42 8.50 -21.89
CA GLY A 148 5.01 8.37 -23.28
C GLY A 148 3.80 7.45 -23.41
N GLU A 149 2.93 7.72 -24.38
CA GLU A 149 1.68 6.98 -24.57
C GLU A 149 1.92 5.47 -24.76
N GLU A 150 2.96 5.10 -25.52
CA GLU A 150 3.29 3.70 -25.78
C GLU A 150 3.69 2.95 -24.50
N VAL A 151 4.57 3.54 -23.68
CA VAL A 151 5.03 2.94 -22.43
C VAL A 151 3.92 2.92 -21.39
N SER A 152 3.14 4.00 -21.29
CA SER A 152 1.98 4.10 -20.41
C SER A 152 0.94 3.02 -20.74
N ALA A 153 0.62 2.82 -22.02
CA ALA A 153 -0.27 1.75 -22.48
C ALA A 153 0.25 0.36 -22.11
N ALA A 154 1.53 0.08 -22.35
CA ALA A 154 2.14 -1.21 -21.97
C ALA A 154 2.09 -1.45 -20.46
N ILE A 155 2.26 -0.40 -19.64
CA ILE A 155 2.16 -0.49 -18.19
C ILE A 155 0.73 -0.80 -17.76
N TYR A 156 -0.30 -0.16 -18.34
CA TYR A 156 -1.70 -0.50 -18.03
C TYR A 156 -2.03 -1.94 -18.39
N ILE A 157 -1.60 -2.41 -19.56
CA ILE A 157 -1.78 -3.80 -19.98
C ILE A 157 -1.10 -4.76 -18.98
N LEU A 158 0.13 -4.46 -18.56
CA LEU A 158 0.83 -5.29 -17.59
C LEU A 158 0.11 -5.30 -16.23
N ARG A 159 -0.34 -4.13 -15.76
CA ARG A 159 -1.08 -3.99 -14.50
C ARG A 159 -2.36 -4.82 -14.51
N ASP A 160 -3.13 -4.73 -15.58
CA ASP A 160 -4.39 -5.46 -15.71
C ASP A 160 -4.14 -6.97 -15.84
N PHE A 161 -3.11 -7.38 -16.61
CA PHE A 161 -2.67 -8.78 -16.68
C PHE A 161 -2.27 -9.35 -15.31
N LEU A 162 -1.48 -8.60 -14.52
CA LEU A 162 -1.10 -9.02 -13.18
C LEU A 162 -2.31 -9.10 -12.26
N PHE A 163 -3.22 -8.12 -12.34
CA PHE A 163 -4.49 -8.13 -11.60
C PHE A 163 -5.25 -9.43 -11.83
N ASP A 164 -5.50 -9.76 -13.09
CA ASP A 164 -6.30 -10.94 -13.48
C ASP A 164 -5.57 -12.26 -13.21
N SER A 165 -4.26 -12.32 -13.47
CA SER A 165 -3.51 -13.59 -13.42
C SER A 165 -3.01 -13.94 -12.02
N VAL A 166 -2.67 -12.93 -11.22
CA VAL A 166 -2.05 -13.12 -9.91
C VAL A 166 -3.10 -12.97 -8.83
N TYR A 167 -3.75 -11.80 -8.76
CA TYR A 167 -4.64 -11.47 -7.64
C TYR A 167 -5.98 -12.22 -7.68
N GLU A 168 -6.44 -12.66 -8.86
CA GLU A 168 -7.62 -13.53 -8.95
C GLU A 168 -7.33 -15.03 -8.80
N SER A 169 -6.08 -15.43 -8.60
CA SER A 169 -5.75 -16.85 -8.38
C SER A 169 -6.41 -17.39 -7.11
N ASP A 170 -6.84 -18.65 -7.13
CA ASP A 170 -7.54 -19.30 -6.00
C ASP A 170 -6.70 -19.31 -4.72
N GLN A 171 -5.38 -19.43 -4.86
CA GLN A 171 -4.44 -19.38 -3.74
C GLN A 171 -4.45 -18.01 -3.07
N ILE A 172 -4.33 -16.92 -3.85
CA ILE A 172 -4.38 -15.55 -3.29
C ILE A 172 -5.76 -15.26 -2.71
N LYS A 173 -6.84 -15.68 -3.37
CA LYS A 173 -8.21 -15.56 -2.81
C LYS A 173 -8.35 -16.26 -1.46
N MET A 174 -7.71 -17.41 -1.27
CA MET A 174 -7.74 -18.13 0.01
C MET A 174 -6.94 -17.42 1.10
N GLU A 175 -5.75 -16.90 0.79
CA GLU A 175 -4.97 -16.09 1.74
C GLU A 175 -5.71 -14.80 2.10
N PHE A 176 -6.40 -14.18 1.14
CA PHE A 176 -7.24 -13.01 1.37
C PHE A 176 -8.38 -13.29 2.36
N LYS A 177 -9.00 -14.48 2.27
CA LYS A 177 -10.03 -14.91 3.23
C LYS A 177 -9.45 -15.07 4.64
N LYS A 178 -8.24 -15.63 4.77
CA LYS A 178 -7.56 -15.76 6.07
C LYS A 178 -7.22 -14.39 6.66
N ALA A 179 -6.59 -13.51 5.88
CA ALA A 179 -6.27 -12.14 6.30
C ALA A 179 -7.54 -11.38 6.72
N ARG A 180 -8.64 -11.52 5.95
CA ARG A 180 -9.94 -10.92 6.29
C ARG A 180 -10.48 -11.41 7.63
N LYS A 181 -10.39 -12.71 7.91
CA LYS A 181 -10.81 -13.26 9.20
C LYS A 181 -9.96 -12.70 10.34
N ILE A 182 -8.63 -12.76 10.21
CA ILE A 182 -7.70 -12.29 11.24
C ILE A 182 -7.97 -10.83 11.59
N LEU A 183 -8.02 -9.95 10.59
CA LEU A 183 -8.19 -8.53 10.83
C LEU A 183 -9.57 -8.18 11.39
N ARG A 184 -10.63 -8.90 11.01
CA ARG A 184 -11.98 -8.70 11.58
C ARG A 184 -12.04 -9.05 13.05
N ASP A 185 -11.58 -10.25 13.38
CA ASP A 185 -11.58 -10.75 14.74
C ASP A 185 -10.73 -9.82 15.63
N LEU A 186 -9.54 -9.39 15.16
CA LEU A 186 -8.72 -8.40 15.88
C LEU A 186 -9.42 -7.04 16.03
N TYR A 187 -10.09 -6.55 14.98
CA TYR A 187 -10.80 -5.28 15.01
C TYR A 187 -11.94 -5.30 16.02
N GLU A 188 -12.75 -6.37 16.02
CA GLU A 188 -13.84 -6.55 16.98
C GLU A 188 -13.30 -6.69 18.41
N TYR A 189 -12.25 -7.50 18.61
CA TYR A 189 -11.64 -7.68 19.92
C TYR A 189 -11.14 -6.36 20.54
N PHE A 190 -10.36 -5.56 19.79
CA PHE A 190 -9.82 -4.30 20.31
C PHE A 190 -10.87 -3.20 20.42
N LEU A 191 -11.99 -3.31 19.69
CA LEU A 191 -13.14 -2.44 19.96
C LEU A 191 -13.70 -2.73 21.35
N ASP A 192 -13.88 -4.01 21.71
CA ASP A 192 -14.41 -4.41 23.02
C ASP A 192 -13.42 -4.18 24.17
N HIS A 193 -12.11 -4.25 23.90
CA HIS A 193 -11.02 -4.11 24.88
C HIS A 193 -10.14 -2.89 24.59
N ILE A 194 -10.76 -1.72 24.48
CA ILE A 194 -10.08 -0.48 24.06
C ILE A 194 -8.96 -0.07 25.02
N GLU A 195 -9.10 -0.42 26.30
CA GLU A 195 -8.15 -0.16 27.37
C GLU A 195 -6.78 -0.82 27.14
N GLU A 196 -6.70 -1.89 26.34
CA GLU A 196 -5.43 -2.54 26.00
C GLU A 196 -4.56 -1.68 25.08
N ILE A 197 -5.17 -0.77 24.32
CA ILE A 197 -4.48 0.03 23.29
C ILE A 197 -4.55 1.54 23.55
N GLU A 198 -5.51 2.02 24.36
CA GLU A 198 -5.74 3.44 24.58
C GLU A 198 -4.52 4.18 25.14
N GLU A 199 -3.64 3.49 25.87
CA GLU A 199 -2.42 4.07 26.45
C GLU A 199 -1.52 4.65 25.36
N GLY A 200 -1.38 3.91 24.26
CA GLY A 200 -0.53 4.31 23.12
C GLY A 200 -1.01 5.59 22.44
N PHE A 201 -2.26 5.99 22.67
CA PHE A 201 -2.89 7.13 22.02
C PHE A 201 -3.11 8.32 22.96
N ARG A 202 -2.73 8.24 24.25
CA ARG A 202 -3.01 9.32 25.23
C ARG A 202 -2.39 10.66 24.88
N ASN A 203 -1.25 10.66 24.19
CA ASN A 203 -0.50 11.87 23.85
C ASN A 203 -0.88 12.47 22.49
N ILE A 204 -1.86 11.91 21.78
CA ILE A 204 -2.29 12.44 20.48
C ILE A 204 -2.91 13.83 20.66
N ARG A 205 -2.24 14.83 20.07
CA ARG A 205 -2.69 16.22 20.04
C ARG A 205 -3.80 16.38 18.99
N THR A 206 -5.04 16.09 19.36
CA THR A 206 -6.21 16.32 18.51
C THR A 206 -7.20 17.25 19.21
N GLU A 207 -7.84 18.15 18.47
CA GLU A 207 -8.87 19.07 19.01
C GLU A 207 -10.16 18.32 19.41
N LYS A 208 -10.32 17.07 18.96
CA LYS A 208 -11.46 16.19 19.27
C LYS A 208 -10.96 14.89 19.87
N LYS A 209 -11.63 14.41 20.93
CA LYS A 209 -11.38 13.08 21.49
C LYS A 209 -11.48 12.04 20.36
N MET A 210 -10.44 11.23 20.23
CA MET A 210 -10.35 10.23 19.17
C MET A 210 -11.46 9.19 19.33
N ASP A 211 -12.12 8.89 18.22
CA ASP A 211 -13.16 7.87 18.16
C ASP A 211 -12.54 6.47 18.37
N ARG A 212 -13.28 5.55 19.02
CA ARG A 212 -12.80 4.19 19.34
C ARG A 212 -12.46 3.41 18.07
N HIS A 213 -13.30 3.50 17.03
CA HIS A 213 -13.03 2.84 15.75
C HIS A 213 -11.77 3.37 15.09
N ARG A 214 -11.48 4.67 15.27
CA ARG A 214 -10.24 5.26 14.77
C ARG A 214 -9.02 4.74 15.52
N MET A 215 -9.05 4.62 16.86
CA MET A 215 -7.90 4.06 17.60
C MET A 215 -7.60 2.63 17.19
N VAL A 216 -8.64 1.79 17.09
CA VAL A 216 -8.49 0.40 16.67
C VAL A 216 -7.94 0.33 15.23
N CYS A 217 -8.45 1.17 14.34
CA CYS A 217 -7.95 1.26 12.97
C CYS A 217 -6.47 1.67 12.93
N ASP A 218 -6.07 2.69 13.68
CA ASP A 218 -4.69 3.15 13.75
C ASP A 218 -3.76 2.08 14.34
N PHE A 219 -4.22 1.39 15.38
CA PHE A 219 -3.47 0.32 16.03
C PHE A 219 -3.24 -0.88 15.10
N ILE A 220 -4.30 -1.35 14.43
CA ILE A 220 -4.22 -2.47 13.49
C ILE A 220 -3.40 -2.10 12.25
N ALA A 221 -3.60 -0.90 11.69
CA ALA A 221 -2.81 -0.44 10.56
C ALA A 221 -1.31 -0.31 10.90
N GLY A 222 -0.97 0.01 12.16
CA GLY A 222 0.41 0.08 12.63
C GLY A 222 1.07 -1.28 12.93
N MET A 223 0.34 -2.39 12.81
CA MET A 223 0.92 -3.72 13.02
C MET A 223 1.77 -4.15 11.82
N THR A 224 2.78 -4.97 12.10
CA THR A 224 3.42 -5.80 11.05
C THR A 224 2.63 -7.09 10.85
N ASP A 225 2.76 -7.75 9.69
CA ASP A 225 2.17 -9.07 9.43
C ASP A 225 2.47 -10.07 10.54
N ARG A 226 3.74 -10.12 10.97
CA ARG A 226 4.20 -11.00 12.04
C ARG A 226 3.52 -10.67 13.36
N PHE A 227 3.43 -9.39 13.72
CA PHE A 227 2.79 -8.99 14.97
C PHE A 227 1.28 -9.27 14.95
N ALA A 228 0.61 -9.03 13.83
CA ALA A 228 -0.81 -9.34 13.66
C ALA A 228 -1.08 -10.85 13.82
N LEU A 229 -0.26 -11.70 13.18
CA LEU A 229 -0.36 -13.15 13.29
C LEU A 229 -0.11 -13.64 14.73
N MET A 230 0.95 -13.16 15.38
CA MET A 230 1.26 -13.53 16.77
C MET A 230 0.17 -13.08 17.75
N THR A 231 -0.39 -11.89 17.54
CA THR A 231 -1.48 -11.37 18.37
C THR A 231 -2.74 -12.22 18.16
N TYR A 232 -3.06 -12.57 16.92
CA TYR A 232 -4.18 -13.43 16.61
C TYR A 232 -4.05 -14.81 17.25
N GLU A 233 -2.88 -15.44 17.13
CA GLU A 233 -2.59 -16.74 17.76
C GLU A 233 -2.76 -16.67 19.27
N ARG A 234 -2.21 -15.65 19.93
CA ARG A 234 -2.33 -15.46 21.38
C ARG A 234 -3.78 -15.29 21.85
N LEU A 235 -4.60 -14.58 21.08
CA LEU A 235 -5.95 -14.19 21.49
C LEU A 235 -7.01 -15.26 21.17
N PHE A 236 -6.89 -15.93 20.03
CA PHE A 236 -7.96 -16.78 19.49
C PHE A 236 -7.60 -18.25 19.39
N LEU A 237 -6.31 -18.61 19.43
CA LEU A 237 -5.90 -20.02 19.39
C LEU A 237 -5.67 -20.57 20.81
N PRO A 238 -6.11 -21.80 21.09
CA PRO A 238 -5.86 -22.43 22.38
C PRO A 238 -4.36 -22.68 22.57
N GLN A 239 -3.84 -22.33 23.74
CA GLN A 239 -2.44 -22.63 24.07
C GLN A 239 -2.31 -24.03 24.69
N GLU A 240 -1.29 -24.77 24.28
CA GLU A 240 -0.96 -26.05 24.91
C GLU A 240 -0.63 -25.83 26.39
N TRP A 241 -1.26 -26.64 27.24
CA TRP A 241 -1.03 -26.59 28.69
C TRP A 241 0.39 -27.10 28.97
N GLN A 242 1.36 -26.20 29.18
CA GLN A 242 2.68 -26.62 29.65
C GLN A 242 2.58 -26.99 31.14
N PRO A 243 2.79 -28.26 31.53
CA PRO A 243 2.87 -28.61 32.94
C PRO A 243 4.10 -27.89 33.50
N ARG A 244 3.90 -27.03 34.50
CA ARG A 244 5.02 -26.52 35.30
C ARG A 244 5.58 -27.71 36.07
N TYR A 245 6.69 -28.28 35.61
CA TYR A 245 7.49 -29.15 36.45
C TYR A 245 8.02 -28.28 37.60
N THR A 246 7.43 -28.47 38.78
CA THR A 246 7.89 -27.92 40.07
C THR A 246 9.21 -28.51 40.49
#